data_AF-A0A7V4CVF3-F1
#
_entry.id   AF-A0A7V4CVF3-F1
#
_cell.length_a   1.000
_cell.length_b   1.000
_cell.length_c   1.000
_cell.angle_alpha   90.00
_cell.angle_beta   90.00
_cell.angle_gamma   90.00
#
_symmetry.space_group_name_H-M   'P 1'
#
loop_
_entity.id
_entity.type
_entity.pdbx_description
1 polymer ?
#
loop_
_entity_poly.entity_id
_entity_poly.type
_entity_poly.pdbx_seq_one_letter_code
_entity_poly.pdbx_strand_id
1 'polypeptide(L)'
;MFWLKIIKDILKIFREGQSPAQIAGGFALGSILGLFPFFTLQSILMWIIIAILNVNLGAVFLGLTLFSIVAFIFDPLFHWIGFQILTQVDSLKELWTTLYNAPIAPLTNFNNTVVMGSLLCALVLAFPAYWGMKILVIQYRKHLYAKVEKWKIYKVIKQSSIIRLYTKIRDLGGVQ
;
A
#
# COMPACT_ATOMS: atom_id res chain seq x y z
N MET A 1 -11.05 -11.54 -19.72
CA MET A 1 -11.69 -11.99 -18.46
C MET A 1 -10.86 -11.69 -17.19
N PHE A 2 -9.54 -11.48 -17.27
CA PHE A 2 -8.70 -11.09 -16.10
C PHE A 2 -8.82 -9.60 -15.72
N TRP A 3 -8.71 -8.69 -16.70
CA TRP A 3 -8.77 -7.23 -16.48
C TRP A 3 -10.06 -6.75 -15.80
N LEU A 4 -11.20 -7.35 -16.15
CA LEU A 4 -12.50 -7.05 -15.51
C LEU A 4 -12.52 -7.43 -14.03
N LYS A 5 -11.78 -8.48 -13.63
CA LYS A 5 -11.66 -8.91 -12.23
C LYS A 5 -10.86 -7.90 -11.42
N ILE A 6 -9.72 -7.42 -11.95
CA ILE A 6 -8.93 -6.36 -11.30
C ILE A 6 -9.77 -5.11 -11.09
N ILE A 7 -10.45 -4.64 -12.14
CA ILE A 7 -11.31 -3.44 -12.04
C ILE A 7 -12.39 -3.64 -10.97
N LYS A 8 -13.04 -4.81 -10.96
CA LYS A 8 -14.06 -5.14 -9.94
C LYS A 8 -13.48 -5.14 -8.52
N ASP A 9 -12.30 -5.73 -8.33
CA ASP A 9 -11.68 -5.85 -7.01
C ASP A 9 -11.22 -4.48 -6.50
N ILE A 10 -10.68 -3.63 -7.38
CA ILE A 10 -10.38 -2.23 -7.08
C ILE A 10 -11.66 -1.49 -6.69
N LEU A 11 -12.73 -1.58 -7.50
CA LEU A 11 -14.01 -0.95 -7.16
C LEU A 11 -14.56 -1.45 -5.83
N LYS A 12 -14.37 -2.73 -5.49
CA LYS A 12 -14.79 -3.32 -4.21
C LYS A 12 -14.07 -2.67 -3.02
N ILE A 13 -12.81 -2.25 -3.15
CA ILE A 13 -12.08 -1.52 -2.09
C ILE A 13 -12.83 -0.23 -1.71
N PHE A 14 -13.35 0.50 -2.70
CA PHE A 14 -14.03 1.78 -2.46
C PHE A 14 -15.49 1.66 -2.01
N ARG A 15 -16.09 0.46 -2.10
CA ARG A 15 -17.50 0.20 -1.73
C ARG A 15 -17.73 0.18 -0.22
N GLU A 16 -19.00 0.21 0.17
CA GLU A 16 -19.47 0.21 1.55
C GLU A 16 -19.06 -1.09 2.27
N GLY A 17 -18.56 -0.97 3.50
CA GLY A 17 -18.12 -2.08 4.35
C GLY A 17 -16.99 -1.72 5.32
N GLN A 18 -16.01 -0.92 4.87
CA GLN A 18 -14.93 -0.42 5.72
C GLN A 18 -14.87 1.11 5.73
N SER A 19 -14.35 1.72 6.78
CA SER A 19 -14.31 3.19 6.88
C SER A 19 -13.29 3.78 5.89
N PRO A 20 -13.47 5.04 5.41
CA PRO A 20 -12.46 5.69 4.57
C PRO A 20 -11.08 5.73 5.21
N ALA A 21 -11.01 5.82 6.55
CA ALA A 21 -9.76 5.81 7.29
C ALA A 21 -9.06 4.44 7.25
N GLN A 22 -9.81 3.32 7.29
CA GLN A 22 -9.23 1.98 7.17
C GLN A 22 -8.67 1.70 5.78
N ILE A 23 -9.35 2.20 4.74
CA ILE A 23 -8.87 2.10 3.35
C ILE A 23 -7.63 2.97 3.15
N ALA A 24 -7.68 4.22 3.63
CA ALA A 24 -6.54 5.13 3.58
C ALA A 24 -5.32 4.62 4.35
N GLY A 25 -5.53 4.07 5.55
CA GLY A 25 -4.48 3.45 6.37
C GLY A 25 -3.86 2.25 5.66
N GLY A 26 -4.69 1.36 5.12
CA GLY A 26 -4.21 0.23 4.33
C GLY A 26 -3.39 0.68 3.12
N PHE A 27 -3.89 1.66 2.36
CA PHE A 27 -3.17 2.21 1.22
C PHE A 27 -1.84 2.86 1.61
N ALA A 28 -1.79 3.64 2.69
CA ALA A 28 -0.56 4.27 3.15
C ALA A 28 0.49 3.24 3.59
N LEU A 29 0.09 2.23 4.37
CA LEU A 29 0.99 1.14 4.78
C LEU A 29 1.48 0.32 3.57
N GLY A 30 0.58 0.05 2.63
CA GLY A 30 0.92 -0.56 1.35
C GLY A 30 1.91 0.28 0.54
N SER A 31 1.72 1.60 0.53
CA SER A 31 2.60 2.54 -0.18
C SER A 31 4.02 2.52 0.41
N ILE A 32 4.15 2.49 1.74
CA ILE A 32 5.44 2.32 2.42
C ILE A 32 6.08 0.99 2.01
N LEU A 33 5.34 -0.11 2.08
CA LEU A 33 5.83 -1.43 1.66
C LEU A 33 6.27 -1.45 0.19
N GLY A 34 5.54 -0.76 -0.69
CA GLY A 34 5.85 -0.69 -2.12
C GLY A 34 7.16 0.04 -2.42
N LEU A 35 7.56 0.98 -1.56
CA LEU A 35 8.82 1.73 -1.67
C LEU A 35 10.02 1.01 -1.05
N PHE A 36 9.79 0.00 -0.20
CA PHE A 36 10.86 -0.76 0.43
C PHE A 36 11.33 -1.91 -0.46
N PRO A 37 12.62 -2.31 -0.36
CA PRO A 37 13.06 -3.57 -0.95
C PRO A 37 12.39 -4.75 -0.25
N PHE A 38 12.04 -5.74 -1.06
CA PHE A 38 11.55 -7.03 -0.55
C PHE A 38 12.67 -7.71 0.26
N PHE A 39 12.34 -8.28 1.42
CA PHE A 39 13.26 -9.01 2.34
C PHE A 39 14.19 -8.18 3.24
N THR A 40 13.79 -6.98 3.65
CA THR A 40 14.44 -6.27 4.76
C THR A 40 13.67 -6.43 6.07
N LEU A 41 14.35 -6.21 7.20
CA LEU A 41 13.72 -6.25 8.52
C LEU A 41 12.53 -5.26 8.62
N GLN A 42 12.66 -4.05 8.05
CA GLN A 42 11.56 -3.09 8.02
C GLN A 42 10.36 -3.59 7.21
N SER A 43 10.57 -4.28 6.09
CA SER A 43 9.47 -4.85 5.29
C SER A 43 8.71 -5.93 6.08
N ILE A 44 9.41 -6.76 6.86
CA ILE A 44 8.78 -7.75 7.74
C ILE A 44 7.98 -7.05 8.86
N LEU A 45 8.58 -6.06 9.51
CA LEU A 45 7.92 -5.28 10.56
C LEU A 45 6.63 -4.61 10.05
N MET A 46 6.65 -4.09 8.83
CA MET A 46 5.46 -3.49 8.21
C MET A 46 4.34 -4.51 7.99
N TRP A 47 4.64 -5.75 7.59
CA TRP A 47 3.63 -6.81 7.50
C TRP A 47 3.04 -7.17 8.86
N ILE A 48 3.85 -7.19 9.92
CA ILE A 48 3.36 -7.40 11.29
C ILE A 48 2.42 -6.26 11.69
N ILE A 49 2.79 -5.01 11.43
CA ILE A 49 1.93 -3.83 11.69
C ILE A 49 0.61 -3.96 10.93
N ILE A 50 0.64 -4.33 9.66
CA ILE A 50 -0.57 -4.53 8.83
C ILE A 50 -1.45 -5.66 9.38
N ALA A 51 -0.86 -6.74 9.90
CA ALA A 51 -1.61 -7.86 10.47
C ALA A 51 -2.29 -7.49 11.80
N ILE A 52 -1.67 -6.61 12.60
CA ILE A 52 -2.23 -6.15 13.88
C ILE A 52 -3.32 -5.09 13.64
N LEU A 53 -3.13 -4.20 12.66
CA LEU A 53 -4.05 -3.11 12.40
C LEU A 53 -5.27 -3.58 11.58
N ASN A 54 -6.45 -3.11 11.96
CA ASN A 54 -7.69 -3.37 11.21
C ASN A 54 -7.81 -2.48 9.97
N VAL A 55 -6.93 -2.70 8.97
CA VAL A 55 -6.87 -1.95 7.70
C VAL A 55 -7.45 -2.75 6.52
N ASN A 56 -7.75 -2.07 5.41
CA ASN A 56 -8.20 -2.74 4.20
C ASN A 56 -7.01 -3.41 3.47
N LEU A 57 -6.94 -4.74 3.49
CA LEU A 57 -5.87 -5.48 2.80
C LEU A 57 -5.86 -5.27 1.28
N GLY A 58 -7.03 -5.09 0.65
CA GLY A 58 -7.09 -4.75 -0.78
C GLY A 58 -6.42 -3.41 -1.07
N ALA A 59 -6.60 -2.42 -0.19
CA ALA A 59 -5.95 -1.13 -0.27
C ALA A 59 -4.44 -1.23 0.00
N VAL A 60 -4.01 -2.11 0.91
CA VAL A 60 -2.58 -2.44 1.12
C VAL A 60 -1.95 -2.92 -0.19
N PHE A 61 -2.53 -3.94 -0.83
CA PHE A 61 -1.99 -4.45 -2.08
C PHE A 61 -2.04 -3.43 -3.22
N LEU A 62 -3.07 -2.58 -3.27
CA LEU A 62 -3.15 -1.49 -4.23
C LEU A 62 -2.02 -0.47 -4.02
N GLY A 63 -1.79 -0.05 -2.78
CA GLY A 63 -0.69 0.85 -2.42
C GLY A 63 0.66 0.25 -2.76
N LEU A 64 0.89 -1.00 -2.35
CA LEU A 64 2.12 -1.75 -2.63
C LEU A 64 2.39 -1.80 -4.13
N THR A 65 1.42 -2.21 -4.93
CA THR A 65 1.59 -2.35 -6.38
C THR A 65 1.91 -1.01 -7.04
N LEU A 66 1.15 0.05 -6.72
CA LEU A 66 1.36 1.36 -7.31
C LEU A 66 2.71 1.96 -6.91
N PHE A 67 3.07 1.88 -5.63
CA PHE A 67 4.30 2.48 -5.14
C PHE A 67 5.54 1.64 -5.47
N SER A 68 5.44 0.35 -5.75
CA SER A 68 6.56 -0.41 -6.33
C SER A 68 6.91 0.05 -7.75
N ILE A 69 5.91 0.44 -8.55
CA ILE A 69 6.15 1.06 -9.86
C ILE A 69 6.81 2.43 -9.67
N VAL A 70 6.31 3.23 -8.74
CA VAL A 70 6.94 4.51 -8.36
C VAL A 70 8.38 4.29 -7.92
N ALA A 71 8.64 3.29 -7.08
CA ALA A 71 9.99 3.00 -6.59
C ALA A 71 10.95 2.71 -7.72
N PHE A 72 10.53 1.89 -8.69
CA PHE A 72 11.34 1.58 -9.87
C PHE A 72 11.67 2.82 -10.70
N ILE A 73 10.72 3.74 -10.88
CA ILE A 73 10.92 4.97 -11.67
C ILE A 73 11.84 5.96 -10.94
N PHE A 74 11.70 6.08 -9.62
CA PHE A 74 12.42 7.06 -8.80
C PHE A 74 13.67 6.49 -8.11
N ASP A 75 14.12 5.29 -8.49
CA ASP A 75 15.30 4.63 -7.92
C ASP A 75 16.57 5.51 -7.92
N PRO A 76 16.91 6.24 -9.02
CA PRO A 76 18.08 7.14 -9.01
C PRO A 76 17.95 8.28 -8.00
N LEU A 77 16.73 8.78 -7.77
CA LEU A 77 16.48 9.83 -6.77
C LEU A 77 16.67 9.27 -5.36
N PHE A 78 16.20 8.07 -5.08
CA PHE A 78 16.40 7.42 -3.78
C PHE A 78 17.87 7.14 -3.53
N HIS A 79 18.59 6.64 -4.53
CA HIS A 79 20.05 6.49 -4.44
C HIS A 79 20.73 7.82 -4.07
N TRP A 80 20.37 8.90 -4.76
CA TRP A 80 20.95 10.23 -4.49
C TRP A 80 20.65 10.71 -3.07
N ILE A 81 19.40 10.67 -2.62
CA ILE A 81 19.01 11.08 -1.26
C ILE A 81 19.75 10.24 -0.21
N GLY A 82 19.78 8.92 -0.40
CA GLY A 82 20.47 8.01 0.52
C GLY A 82 21.97 8.25 0.56
N PHE A 83 22.60 8.53 -0.58
CA PHE A 83 24.01 8.89 -0.62
C PHE A 83 24.29 10.19 0.15
N GLN A 84 23.46 11.21 -0.03
CA GLN A 84 23.60 12.48 0.71
C GLN A 84 23.53 12.25 2.22
N ILE A 85 22.51 11.54 2.72
CA ILE A 85 22.31 11.35 4.16
C ILE A 85 23.35 10.43 4.80
N LEU A 86 23.82 9.41 4.07
CA LEU A 86 24.79 8.44 4.60
C LEU A 86 26.23 8.95 4.55
N THR A 87 26.58 9.79 3.57
CA THR A 87 27.99 10.12 3.29
C THR A 87 28.36 11.59 3.46
N GLN A 88 27.42 12.52 3.23
CA GLN A 88 27.72 13.96 3.17
C GLN A 88 27.38 14.69 4.48
N VAL A 89 26.63 14.06 5.40
CA VAL A 89 26.26 14.67 6.68
C VAL A 89 27.19 14.17 7.78
N ASP A 90 28.26 14.93 8.05
CA ASP A 90 29.30 14.55 9.02
C ASP A 90 28.77 14.27 10.42
N SER A 91 27.78 15.04 10.88
CA SER A 91 27.18 14.88 12.20
C SER A 91 26.44 13.55 12.40
N LEU A 92 26.14 12.81 11.31
CA LEU A 92 25.47 11.51 11.37
C LEU A 92 26.44 10.32 11.26
N LYS A 93 27.74 10.55 11.04
CA LYS A 93 28.73 9.47 10.87
C LYS A 93 28.83 8.55 12.08
N GLU A 94 28.83 9.11 13.29
CA GLU A 94 28.87 8.32 14.52
C GLU A 94 27.60 7.47 14.67
N LEU A 95 26.41 8.05 14.40
CA LEU A 95 25.14 7.33 14.40
C LEU A 95 25.17 6.12 13.45
N TRP A 96 25.62 6.33 12.20
CA TRP A 96 25.71 5.26 11.21
C TRP A 96 26.71 4.18 11.63
N THR A 97 27.83 4.57 12.24
CA THR A 97 28.84 3.64 12.74
C THR A 97 28.31 2.81 13.90
N THR A 98 27.59 3.42 14.85
CA THR A 98 26.94 2.71 15.95
C THR A 98 25.89 1.73 15.43
N LEU A 99 25.04 2.15 14.49
CA LEU A 99 24.03 1.27 13.89
C LEU A 99 24.67 0.13 13.08
N TYR A 100 25.76 0.39 12.37
CA TYR A 100 26.44 -0.65 11.59
C TYR A 100 27.02 -1.75 12.47
N ASN A 101 27.53 -1.40 13.65
CA ASN A 101 28.09 -2.35 14.62
C ASN A 101 27.03 -3.01 15.53
N ALA A 102 25.77 -2.58 15.47
CA ALA A 102 24.70 -3.18 16.24
C ALA A 102 24.28 -4.55 15.64
N PRO A 103 23.81 -5.51 16.44
CA PRO A 103 23.55 -6.87 15.97
C PRO A 103 22.36 -7.00 14.99
N ILE A 104 21.37 -6.10 15.09
CA ILE A 104 20.10 -6.20 14.34
C ILE A 104 20.01 -5.15 13.23
N ALA A 105 20.56 -3.95 13.43
CA ALA A 105 20.39 -2.84 12.50
C ALA A 105 20.91 -3.14 11.07
N PRO A 106 22.02 -3.87 10.84
CA PRO A 106 22.43 -4.28 9.50
C PRO A 106 21.38 -5.10 8.73
N LEU A 107 20.48 -5.82 9.41
CA LEU A 107 19.38 -6.58 8.77
C LEU A 107 18.34 -5.68 8.08
N THR A 108 18.38 -4.38 8.36
CA THR A 108 17.56 -3.38 7.65
C THR A 108 18.15 -2.99 6.29
N ASN A 109 19.42 -3.32 6.04
CA ASN A 109 20.20 -2.81 4.90
C ASN A 109 20.23 -1.28 4.82
N PHE A 110 20.18 -0.57 5.96
CA PHE A 110 20.20 0.90 6.00
C PHE A 110 21.45 1.52 5.34
N ASN A 111 22.56 0.76 5.25
CA ASN A 111 23.79 1.18 4.61
C ASN A 111 23.71 1.16 3.07
N ASN A 112 22.65 0.60 2.49
CA ASN A 112 22.36 0.72 1.08
C ASN A 112 21.65 2.06 0.82
N THR A 113 22.21 2.86 -0.07
CA THR A 113 21.72 4.21 -0.39
C THR A 113 20.29 4.21 -0.93
N VAL A 114 19.92 3.27 -1.80
CA VAL A 114 18.55 3.17 -2.31
C VAL A 114 17.57 2.88 -1.19
N VAL A 115 17.92 1.94 -0.29
CA VAL A 115 17.08 1.57 0.86
C VAL A 115 16.88 2.75 1.80
N MET A 116 17.96 3.47 2.10
CA MET A 116 17.89 4.63 3.00
C MET A 116 17.09 5.78 2.39
N GLY A 117 17.33 6.10 1.12
CA GLY A 117 16.59 7.14 0.43
C GLY A 117 15.11 6.79 0.27
N SER A 118 14.80 5.54 -0.08
CA SER A 118 13.41 5.10 -0.21
C SER A 118 12.69 5.05 1.14
N LEU A 119 13.39 4.71 2.23
CA LEU A 119 12.87 4.78 3.60
C LEU A 119 12.43 6.20 3.96
N LEU A 120 13.31 7.18 3.75
CA LEU A 120 13.00 8.59 4.04
C LEU A 120 11.84 9.10 3.17
N CYS A 121 11.89 8.80 1.87
CA CYS A 121 10.81 9.14 0.94
C CYS A 121 9.49 8.50 1.34
N ALA A 122 9.50 7.23 1.77
CA ALA A 122 8.28 6.54 2.19
C ALA A 122 7.65 7.17 3.43
N LEU A 123 8.45 7.55 4.42
CA LEU A 123 7.95 8.24 5.62
C LEU A 123 7.28 9.58 5.26
N VAL A 124 7.88 10.33 4.34
CA VAL A 124 7.31 11.60 3.87
C VAL A 124 6.06 11.37 3.01
N LEU A 125 6.09 10.42 2.08
CA LEU A 125 5.01 10.15 1.13
C LEU A 125 3.82 9.39 1.75
N ALA A 126 4.01 8.71 2.88
CA ALA A 126 2.92 8.03 3.58
C ALA A 126 1.80 8.98 4.01
N PHE A 127 2.14 10.18 4.48
CA PHE A 127 1.18 11.19 4.90
C PHE A 127 0.27 11.68 3.75
N PRO A 128 0.80 12.18 2.61
CA PRO A 128 -0.03 12.56 1.49
C PRO A 128 -0.74 11.35 0.87
N ALA A 129 -0.16 10.15 0.88
CA ALA A 129 -0.84 8.93 0.42
C ALA A 129 -2.09 8.61 1.26
N TYR A 130 -2.00 8.73 2.58
CA TYR A 130 -3.14 8.54 3.49
C TYR A 130 -4.25 9.55 3.21
N TRP A 131 -3.93 10.85 3.22
CA TRP A 131 -4.94 11.89 3.04
C TRP A 131 -5.53 11.90 1.64
N GLY A 132 -4.70 11.71 0.62
CA GLY A 132 -5.13 11.57 -0.76
C GLY A 132 -6.12 10.43 -0.92
N MET A 133 -5.79 9.23 -0.40
CA MET A 133 -6.70 8.08 -0.47
C MET A 133 -7.98 8.32 0.34
N LYS A 134 -7.89 8.91 1.54
CA LYS A 134 -9.06 9.20 2.37
C LYS A 134 -10.03 10.13 1.66
N ILE A 135 -9.52 11.21 1.05
CA ILE A 135 -10.32 12.17 0.28
C ILE A 135 -10.93 11.47 -0.95
N LEU A 136 -10.14 10.70 -1.69
CA LEU A 136 -10.63 9.94 -2.85
C LEU A 136 -11.78 9.01 -2.49
N VAL A 137 -11.68 8.26 -1.40
CA VAL A 137 -12.75 7.35 -0.95
C VAL A 137 -14.01 8.12 -0.55
N ILE A 138 -13.88 9.23 0.17
CA ILE A 138 -15.02 10.07 0.57
C ILE A 138 -15.74 10.62 -0.67
N GLN A 139 -14.98 11.18 -1.61
CA GLN A 139 -15.53 11.75 -2.85
C GLN A 139 -16.16 10.67 -3.74
N TYR A 140 -15.52 9.50 -3.83
CA TYR A 140 -16.07 8.36 -4.55
C TYR A 140 -17.43 7.94 -3.99
N ARG A 141 -17.53 7.79 -2.67
CA ARG A 141 -18.80 7.38 -2.01
C ARG A 141 -19.89 8.43 -2.17
N LYS A 142 -19.54 9.72 -2.08
CA LYS A 142 -20.50 10.83 -2.19
C LYS A 142 -21.04 11.04 -3.60
N HIS A 143 -20.19 10.94 -4.63
CA HIS A 143 -20.55 11.39 -5.99
C HIS A 143 -20.56 10.29 -7.05
N LEU A 144 -19.74 9.25 -6.88
CA LEU A 144 -19.50 8.25 -7.92
C LEU A 144 -20.20 6.94 -7.63
N TYR A 145 -20.51 6.62 -6.38
CA TYR A 145 -21.15 5.37 -5.99
C TYR A 145 -22.43 5.09 -6.79
N ALA A 146 -23.36 6.05 -6.81
CA ALA A 146 -24.64 5.94 -7.52
C ALA A 146 -24.49 5.92 -9.06
N LYS A 147 -23.39 6.47 -9.61
CA LYS A 147 -23.10 6.47 -11.04
C LYS A 147 -22.46 5.14 -11.48
N VAL A 148 -21.52 4.63 -10.69
CA VAL A 148 -20.80 3.37 -10.94
C VAL A 148 -21.74 2.18 -10.87
N GLU A 149 -22.73 2.19 -9.97
CA GLU A 149 -23.74 1.12 -9.90
C GLU A 149 -24.58 1.02 -11.19
N LYS A 150 -24.74 2.13 -11.91
CA LYS A 150 -25.49 2.19 -13.18
C LYS A 150 -24.64 1.77 -14.38
N TRP A 151 -23.31 1.68 -14.26
CA TRP A 151 -22.44 1.33 -15.39
C TRP A 151 -22.71 -0.09 -15.89
N LYS A 152 -22.84 -0.25 -17.21
CA LYS A 152 -23.13 -1.54 -17.87
C LYS A 152 -22.08 -2.60 -17.51
N ILE A 153 -20.81 -2.21 -17.40
CA ILE A 153 -19.70 -3.10 -17.00
C ILE A 153 -19.93 -3.67 -15.59
N TYR A 154 -20.40 -2.85 -14.65
CA TYR A 154 -20.70 -3.30 -13.28
C TYR A 154 -21.87 -4.29 -13.25
N LYS A 155 -22.91 -4.05 -14.05
CA LYS A 155 -24.06 -4.97 -14.21
C LYS A 155 -23.66 -6.31 -14.82
N VAL A 156 -22.84 -6.29 -15.89
CA VAL A 156 -22.31 -7.50 -16.56
C VAL A 156 -21.41 -8.29 -15.61
N ILE A 157 -20.56 -7.61 -14.85
CA ILE A 157 -19.72 -8.25 -13.84
C ILE A 157 -20.61 -8.91 -12.77
N LYS A 158 -21.58 -8.19 -12.18
CA LYS A 158 -22.51 -8.72 -11.16
C LYS A 158 -23.33 -9.92 -11.66
N GLN A 159 -23.68 -9.93 -12.95
CA GLN A 159 -24.42 -11.03 -13.59
C GLN A 159 -23.55 -12.21 -14.04
N SER A 160 -22.22 -12.11 -14.00
CA SER A 160 -21.36 -13.25 -14.36
C SER A 160 -21.63 -14.48 -13.46
N SER A 161 -21.67 -15.66 -14.08
CA SER A 161 -22.04 -16.95 -13.47
C SER A 161 -21.21 -17.31 -12.24
N ILE A 162 -19.93 -16.92 -12.22
CA ILE A 162 -19.00 -17.14 -11.11
C ILE A 162 -19.41 -16.38 -9.85
N ILE A 163 -19.95 -15.16 -9.98
CA ILE A 163 -20.44 -14.40 -8.83
C ILE A 163 -21.72 -15.01 -8.30
N ARG A 164 -22.64 -15.43 -9.18
CA ARG A 164 -23.87 -16.11 -8.78
C ARG A 164 -23.60 -17.37 -7.98
N LEU A 165 -22.64 -18.19 -8.42
CA LEU A 165 -22.21 -19.40 -7.71
C LEU A 165 -21.62 -19.07 -6.34
N TYR A 166 -20.77 -18.05 -6.24
CA TYR A 166 -20.23 -17.58 -4.95
C TYR A 166 -21.31 -17.08 -3.99
N THR A 167 -22.25 -16.24 -4.45
CA THR A 167 -23.38 -15.80 -3.61
C THR A 167 -24.26 -16.97 -3.20
N LYS A 168 -24.53 -17.92 -4.09
CA LYS A 168 -25.35 -19.10 -3.77
C LYS A 168 -24.69 -19.96 -2.69
N ILE A 169 -23.37 -20.16 -2.76
CA ILE A 169 -22.61 -20.92 -1.75
C ILE A 169 -22.56 -20.16 -0.42
N ARG A 170 -22.35 -18.84 -0.45
CA ARG A 170 -22.37 -18.00 0.76
C ARG A 170 -23.72 -17.98 1.45
N ASP A 171 -24.80 -17.86 0.67
CA ASP A 171 -26.17 -17.77 1.21
C ASP A 171 -26.68 -19.16 1.67
N LEU A 172 -26.13 -20.26 1.14
CA LEU A 172 -26.31 -21.62 1.67
C LEU A 172 -25.56 -21.86 3.00
N GLY A 173 -24.54 -21.04 3.30
CA GLY A 173 -23.70 -21.16 4.50
C GLY A 173 -24.22 -20.43 5.74
N GLY A 174 -25.39 -19.78 5.68
CA GLY A 174 -26.12 -19.32 6.88
C GLY A 174 -25.35 -18.43 7.85
N VAL A 175 -24.72 -17.35 7.38
CA VAL A 175 -24.30 -16.26 8.28
C VAL A 175 -25.08 -15.00 7.87
N GLN A 176 -26.21 -14.80 8.57
CA GLN A 176 -26.92 -13.53 8.66
C GLN A 176 -26.14 -12.56 9.55
#